data_AF-B8HLC5-F1
#
_entry.id   AF-B8HLC5-F1
#
_cell.length_a   1.000
_cell.length_b   1.000
_cell.length_c   1.000
_cell.angle_alpha   90.00
_cell.angle_beta   90.00
_cell.angle_gamma   90.00
#
_symmetry.space_group_name_H-M   'P 1'
#
loop_
_entity.id
_entity.type
_entity.pdbx_description
1 polymer ?
#
loop_
_entity_poly.entity_id
_entity_poly.type
_entity_poly.pdbx_seq_one_letter_code
_entity_poly.pdbx_strand_id
1 'polypeptide(L)'
;MKSSQPLELNPRLPRETSRLPDRPSAKPAPWREFATAFVTVFLAELGDKTQLATLLMAAESQSPWVVFVGAAAALVATSLVGVVIGRWLSDHLSPQTLKTATGASLLLIAVLLLWDVVHLGVGG
;
A
#
# COMPACT_ATOMS: atom_id res chain seq x y z
N MET A 1 -58.22 -23.56 38.73
CA MET A 1 -57.93 -23.11 37.36
C MET A 1 -57.47 -21.65 37.44
N LYS A 2 -56.15 -21.43 37.36
CA LYS A 2 -55.51 -20.11 37.48
C LYS A 2 -55.39 -19.56 36.06
N SER A 3 -56.24 -18.59 35.72
CA SER A 3 -56.29 -17.97 34.40
C SER A 3 -54.94 -17.33 34.08
N SER A 4 -54.27 -17.84 33.05
CA SER A 4 -53.04 -17.31 32.49
C SER A 4 -53.27 -15.86 32.08
N GLN A 5 -52.75 -14.91 32.85
CA GLN A 5 -52.79 -13.51 32.44
C GLN A 5 -51.97 -13.35 31.15
N PRO A 6 -52.52 -12.70 30.12
CA PRO A 6 -51.77 -12.45 28.89
C PRO A 6 -50.58 -11.55 29.23
N LEU A 7 -49.40 -11.85 28.68
CA LEU A 7 -48.24 -10.96 28.75
C LEU A 7 -48.67 -9.60 28.18
N GLU A 8 -48.97 -8.63 29.05
CA GLU A 8 -48.98 -7.23 28.63
C GLU A 8 -47.56 -6.91 28.18
N LEU A 9 -47.37 -6.87 26.87
CA LEU A 9 -46.17 -6.36 26.22
C LEU A 9 -46.06 -4.88 26.61
N ASN A 10 -45.36 -4.63 27.72
CA ASN A 10 -45.10 -3.30 28.24
C ASN A 10 -44.38 -2.49 27.13
N PRO A 11 -45.04 -1.51 26.49
CA PRO A 11 -44.45 -0.75 25.39
C PRO A 11 -43.40 0.26 25.87
N ARG A 12 -43.15 0.32 27.18
CA ARG A 12 -42.23 1.26 27.84
C ARG A 12 -41.02 0.56 28.46
N LEU A 13 -40.45 -0.44 27.80
CA LEU A 13 -39.02 -0.62 27.96
C LEU A 13 -38.38 0.59 27.26
N PRO A 14 -37.66 1.47 27.97
CA PRO A 14 -36.71 2.35 27.30
C PRO A 14 -35.91 1.43 26.39
N ARG A 15 -35.85 1.75 25.10
CA ARG A 15 -34.90 1.06 24.24
C ARG A 15 -33.53 1.41 24.80
N GLU A 16 -33.03 0.59 25.71
CA GLU A 16 -31.61 0.31 25.82
C GLU A 16 -31.25 -0.40 24.51
N THR A 17 -31.32 0.35 23.41
CA THR A 17 -30.52 0.10 22.23
C THR A 17 -29.10 0.16 22.74
N SER A 18 -28.60 -1.00 23.18
CA SER A 18 -27.26 -1.47 22.93
C SER A 18 -26.28 -0.31 22.72
N ARG A 19 -26.05 0.48 23.78
CA ARG A 19 -24.80 1.23 23.89
C ARG A 19 -23.75 0.14 23.97
N LEU A 20 -23.30 -0.34 22.81
CA LEU A 20 -22.07 -1.07 22.72
C LEU A 20 -21.06 -0.18 23.44
N PRO A 21 -20.38 -0.70 24.48
CA PRO A 21 -19.37 0.08 25.17
C PRO A 21 -18.45 0.64 24.09
N ASP A 22 -18.26 1.96 24.08
CA ASP A 22 -17.38 2.63 23.13
C ASP A 22 -16.05 1.89 23.17
N ARG A 23 -15.78 1.06 22.15
CA ARG A 23 -14.52 0.35 22.08
C ARG A 23 -13.49 1.46 22.06
N PRO A 24 -12.53 1.49 23.01
CA PRO A 24 -11.50 2.52 22.98
C PRO A 24 -10.91 2.50 21.58
N SER A 25 -11.10 3.60 20.86
CA SER A 25 -10.57 3.81 19.52
C SER A 25 -9.06 3.93 19.68
N ALA A 26 -8.40 2.77 19.82
CA ALA A 26 -6.97 2.69 19.95
C ALA A 26 -6.39 3.24 18.65
N LYS A 27 -5.95 4.50 18.70
CA LYS A 27 -5.23 5.12 17.59
C LYS A 27 -4.10 4.15 17.22
N PRO A 28 -3.99 3.75 15.93
CA PRO A 28 -2.86 2.94 15.51
C PRO A 28 -1.58 3.57 16.05
N ALA A 29 -0.75 2.76 16.70
CA ALA A 29 0.55 3.24 17.08
C ALA A 29 1.32 3.59 15.78
N PRO A 30 2.02 4.74 15.71
CA PRO A 30 2.63 5.21 14.46
C PRO A 30 3.64 4.22 13.87
N TRP A 31 4.25 3.39 14.72
CA TRP A 31 5.14 2.31 14.28
C TRP A 31 4.43 1.24 13.45
N ARG A 32 3.12 1.04 13.66
CA ARG A 32 2.33 0.04 12.92
C ARG A 32 2.10 0.49 11.48
N GLU A 33 1.79 1.77 11.28
CA GLU A 33 1.66 2.36 9.94
C GLU A 33 2.99 2.32 9.19
N PHE A 34 4.09 2.69 9.87
CA PHE A 34 5.44 2.55 9.33
C PHE A 34 5.77 1.10 8.96
N ALA A 35 5.52 0.14 9.85
CA ALA A 35 5.81 -1.26 9.61
C ALA A 35 4.99 -1.82 8.44
N THR A 36 3.72 -1.45 8.31
CA THR A 36 2.90 -1.86 7.16
C THR A 36 3.47 -1.29 5.86
N ALA A 37 3.74 0.01 5.80
CA ALA A 37 4.31 0.63 4.60
C ALA A 37 5.67 0.00 4.24
N PHE A 38 6.55 -0.17 5.23
CA PHE A 38 7.86 -0.80 5.06
C PHE A 38 7.73 -2.22 4.51
N VAL A 39 6.92 -3.08 5.14
CA VAL A 39 6.75 -4.48 4.71
C VAL A 39 6.13 -4.57 3.32
N THR A 40 5.12 -3.74 3.02
CA THR A 40 4.48 -3.71 1.70
C THR A 40 5.48 -3.30 0.61
N VAL A 41 6.26 -2.23 0.83
CA VAL A 41 7.26 -1.78 -0.14
C VAL A 41 8.40 -2.79 -0.24
N PHE A 42 8.90 -3.30 0.89
CA PHE A 42 9.97 -4.29 0.92
C PHE A 42 9.61 -5.57 0.16
N LEU A 43 8.39 -6.10 0.34
CA LEU A 43 7.90 -7.25 -0.41
C LEU A 43 7.72 -6.95 -1.90
N ALA A 44 7.28 -5.74 -2.24
CA ALA A 44 7.11 -5.32 -3.63
C ALA A 44 8.44 -5.15 -4.37
N GLU A 45 9.50 -4.74 -3.66
CA GLU A 45 10.82 -4.49 -4.23
C GLU A 45 11.81 -5.66 -4.07
N LEU A 46 11.47 -6.68 -3.27
CA LEU A 46 12.29 -7.85 -3.02
C LEU A 46 12.62 -8.59 -4.33
N GLY A 47 13.90 -8.63 -4.69
CA GLY A 47 14.36 -9.27 -5.91
C GLY A 47 14.24 -8.41 -7.18
N ASP A 48 14.03 -7.09 -7.04
CA ASP A 48 14.08 -6.19 -8.18
C ASP A 48 15.48 -6.16 -8.83
N LYS A 49 15.52 -5.90 -10.15
CA LYS A 49 16.74 -5.78 -10.94
C LYS A 49 17.70 -4.73 -10.35
N THR A 50 17.17 -3.69 -9.71
CA THR A 50 17.97 -2.67 -9.03
C THR A 50 18.76 -3.25 -7.84
N GLN A 51 18.23 -4.25 -7.13
CA GLN A 51 18.94 -4.91 -6.03
C GLN A 51 20.13 -5.74 -6.56
N LEU A 52 19.95 -6.47 -7.66
CA LEU A 52 21.03 -7.20 -8.31
C LEU A 52 22.10 -6.25 -8.88
N ALA A 53 21.69 -5.16 -9.54
CA ALA A 53 22.62 -4.14 -10.04
C ALA A 53 23.43 -3.51 -8.90
N THR A 54 22.80 -3.21 -7.76
CA THR A 54 23.47 -2.67 -6.58
C THR A 54 24.44 -3.68 -5.97
N LEU A 55 24.05 -4.96 -5.92
CA LEU A 55 24.89 -6.05 -5.43
C LEU A 55 26.11 -6.26 -6.33
N LEU A 56 25.94 -6.26 -7.67
CA LEU A 56 27.05 -6.35 -8.61
C LEU A 56 27.99 -5.15 -8.51
N MET A 57 27.44 -3.92 -8.45
CA MET A 57 28.25 -2.71 -8.24
C MET A 57 29.02 -2.77 -6.91
N ALA A 58 28.41 -3.29 -5.85
CA ALA A 58 29.09 -3.47 -4.56
C ALA A 58 30.17 -4.56 -4.62
N ALA A 59 29.95 -5.62 -5.40
CA ALA A 59 30.90 -6.71 -5.58
C ALA A 59 32.13 -6.30 -6.42
N GLU A 60 31.96 -5.42 -7.42
CA GLU A 60 33.06 -4.87 -8.22
C GLU A 60 33.75 -3.66 -7.56
N SER A 61 33.05 -2.95 -6.66
CA SER A 61 33.60 -1.77 -6.00
C SER A 61 34.64 -2.14 -4.94
N GLN A 62 35.77 -1.43 -4.98
CA GLN A 62 36.80 -1.47 -3.93
C GLN A 62 36.28 -0.94 -2.57
N SER A 63 35.11 -0.28 -2.55
CA SER A 63 34.46 0.22 -1.35
C SER A 63 32.93 -0.05 -1.38
N PRO A 64 32.48 -1.20 -0.87
CA PRO A 64 31.05 -1.58 -0.82
C PRO A 64 30.18 -0.60 -0.04
N TRP A 65 30.75 0.05 0.98
CA TRP A 65 30.05 1.04 1.80
C TRP A 65 29.62 2.29 1.02
N VAL A 66 30.43 2.74 0.06
CA VAL A 66 30.10 3.90 -0.77
C VAL A 66 28.92 3.58 -1.69
N VAL A 67 28.89 2.38 -2.26
CA VAL A 67 27.77 1.90 -3.10
C VAL A 67 26.49 1.81 -2.26
N PHE A 68 26.58 1.27 -1.05
CA PHE A 68 25.43 1.19 -0.14
C PHE A 68 24.86 2.57 0.19
N VAL A 69 25.71 3.53 0.61
CA VAL A 69 25.25 4.88 0.95
C VAL A 69 24.69 5.61 -0.27
N GLY A 70 25.32 5.45 -1.45
CA GLY A 70 24.82 6.02 -2.70
C GLY A 70 23.44 5.48 -3.08
N ALA A 71 23.26 4.16 -3.04
CA ALA A 71 21.99 3.51 -3.33
C ALA A 71 20.91 3.89 -2.31
N ALA A 72 21.25 3.92 -1.01
CA ALA A 72 20.33 4.34 0.04
C ALA A 72 19.90 5.80 -0.13
N ALA A 73 20.83 6.71 -0.44
CA ALA A 73 20.54 8.11 -0.69
C ALA A 73 19.66 8.28 -1.94
N ALA A 74 19.95 7.55 -3.01
CA ALA A 74 19.13 7.56 -4.23
C ALA A 74 17.71 7.07 -3.96
N LEU A 75 17.54 6.01 -3.17
CA LEU A 75 16.22 5.49 -2.78
C LEU A 75 15.44 6.53 -1.97
N VAL A 76 16.05 7.11 -0.92
CA VAL A 76 15.41 8.14 -0.10
C VAL A 76 15.00 9.35 -0.94
N ALA A 77 15.89 9.83 -1.82
CA ALA A 77 15.59 10.96 -2.70
C ALA A 77 14.43 10.65 -3.66
N THR A 78 14.45 9.46 -4.28
CA THR A 78 13.39 9.03 -5.21
C THR A 78 12.06 8.86 -4.49
N SER A 79 12.04 8.24 -3.31
CA SER A 79 10.83 8.10 -2.49
C SER A 79 10.28 9.46 -2.07
N LEU A 80 11.14 10.42 -1.68
CA LEU A 80 10.71 11.76 -1.30
C LEU A 80 10.03 12.48 -2.47
N VAL A 81 10.64 12.43 -3.67
CA VAL A 81 10.04 12.97 -4.89
C VAL A 81 8.70 12.31 -5.19
N GLY A 82 8.62 10.98 -5.09
CA GLY A 82 7.38 10.22 -5.28
C GLY A 82 6.27 10.62 -4.31
N VAL A 83 6.59 10.81 -3.03
CA VAL A 83 5.63 11.25 -2.00
C VAL A 83 5.14 12.68 -2.26
N VAL A 84 6.05 13.60 -2.62
CA VAL A 84 5.68 14.99 -2.93
C VAL A 84 4.74 15.06 -4.12
N ILE A 85 5.10 14.38 -5.22
CA ILE A 85 4.27 14.33 -6.44
C ILE A 85 2.95 13.62 -6.14
N GLY A 86 2.98 12.48 -5.45
CA GLY A 86 1.79 11.70 -5.10
C GLY A 86 0.81 12.49 -4.22
N ARG A 87 1.33 13.25 -3.25
CA ARG A 87 0.52 14.15 -2.43
C ARG A 87 -0.09 15.27 -3.24
N TRP A 88 0.71 15.95 -4.08
CA TRP A 88 0.19 16.98 -4.98
C TRP A 88 -0.92 16.44 -5.89
N LEU A 89 -0.73 15.25 -6.46
CA LEU A 89 -1.70 14.61 -7.33
C LEU A 89 -2.97 14.20 -6.58
N SER A 90 -2.85 13.72 -5.34
CA SER A 90 -3.99 13.37 -4.49
C SER A 90 -4.82 14.59 -4.07
N ASP A 91 -4.19 15.75 -3.91
CA ASP A 91 -4.88 17.00 -3.57
C ASP A 91 -5.62 17.61 -4.76
N HIS A 92 -5.16 17.36 -6.00
CA HIS A 92 -5.74 17.98 -7.21
C HIS A 92 -6.68 17.05 -8.00
N LEU A 93 -6.57 15.73 -7.85
CA LEU A 93 -7.35 14.76 -8.63
C LEU A 93 -8.28 13.93 -7.74
N SER A 94 -9.45 13.56 -8.28
CA SER A 94 -10.37 12.70 -7.55
C SER A 94 -9.78 11.31 -7.29
N PRO A 95 -10.11 10.64 -6.18
CA PRO A 95 -9.63 9.28 -5.88
C PRO A 95 -9.99 8.27 -6.96
N GLN A 96 -11.13 8.46 -7.64
CA GLN A 96 -11.57 7.61 -8.75
C GLN A 96 -10.67 7.77 -9.97
N THR A 97 -10.27 9.01 -10.29
CA THR A 97 -9.33 9.30 -11.39
C THR A 97 -7.97 8.66 -11.12
N LEU A 98 -7.43 8.81 -9.90
CA LEU A 98 -6.15 8.18 -9.51
C LEU A 98 -6.21 6.66 -9.67
N LYS A 99 -7.27 6.03 -9.13
CA LYS A 99 -7.43 4.57 -9.18
C LYS A 99 -7.48 4.05 -10.63
N THR A 100 -8.28 4.69 -11.47
CA THR A 100 -8.41 4.30 -12.88
C THR A 100 -7.12 4.56 -13.65
N ALA A 101 -6.46 5.70 -13.42
CA ALA A 101 -5.19 6.04 -14.06
C ALA A 101 -4.09 5.03 -13.72
N THR A 102 -3.88 4.73 -12.43
CA THR A 102 -2.89 3.73 -12.00
C THR A 102 -3.17 2.36 -12.62
N GLY A 103 -4.43 1.91 -12.61
CA GLY A 103 -4.81 0.63 -13.23
C GLY A 103 -4.57 0.62 -14.74
N ALA A 104 -4.92 1.69 -15.45
CA ALA A 104 -4.70 1.82 -16.88
C ALA A 104 -3.21 1.86 -17.23
N SER A 105 -2.39 2.58 -16.47
CA SER A 105 -0.94 2.64 -16.65
C SER A 105 -0.29 1.27 -16.46
N LEU A 106 -0.69 0.52 -15.42
CA LEU A 106 -0.18 -0.84 -15.20
C LEU A 106 -0.54 -1.78 -16.34
N LEU A 107 -1.79 -1.71 -16.82
CA LEU A 107 -2.25 -2.55 -17.92
C LEU A 107 -1.55 -2.19 -19.24
N LEU A 108 -1.34 -0.89 -19.49
CA LEU A 108 -0.56 -0.41 -20.62
C LEU A 108 0.88 -0.94 -20.57
N ILE A 109 1.57 -0.80 -19.44
CA ILE A 109 2.94 -1.32 -19.29
C ILE A 109 2.98 -2.83 -19.50
N ALA A 110 2.01 -3.58 -18.96
CA ALA A 110 1.93 -5.02 -19.15
C ALA A 110 1.78 -5.41 -20.63
N VAL A 111 0.92 -4.70 -21.37
CA VAL A 111 0.72 -4.92 -22.82
C VAL A 111 1.98 -4.55 -23.60
N LEU A 112 2.63 -3.44 -23.29
CA LEU A 112 3.88 -3.02 -23.94
C LEU A 112 4.99 -4.05 -23.72
N LEU A 113 5.18 -4.52 -22.49
CA LEU A 113 6.16 -5.57 -22.18
C LEU A 113 5.85 -6.87 -22.92
N LEU A 114 4.58 -7.26 -23.01
CA LEU A 114 4.18 -8.46 -23.76
C LEU A 114 4.46 -8.30 -25.26
N TRP A 115 4.15 -7.13 -25.81
CA TRP A 115 4.42 -6.80 -27.21
C TRP A 115 5.91 -6.85 -27.53
N ASP A 116 6.74 -6.26 -26.68
CA ASP A 116 8.20 -6.26 -26.81
C ASP A 116 8.75 -7.68 -26.72
N VAL A 117 8.28 -8.49 -25.77
CA VAL A 117 8.68 -9.91 -25.67
C VAL A 117 8.32 -10.69 -26.92
N VAL A 118 7.13 -10.46 -27.48
CA VAL A 118 6.69 -11.15 -28.71
C VAL A 118 7.51 -10.69 -29.92
N HIS A 119 7.77 -9.39 -30.09
CA HIS A 119 8.52 -8.89 -31.23
C HIS A 119 10.02 -9.22 -31.14
N LEU A 120 10.62 -9.07 -29.97
CA LEU A 120 12.04 -9.39 -29.74
C LEU A 120 12.28 -10.90 -29.71
N GLY A 121 11.31 -11.70 -29.26
CA GLY A 121 11.39 -13.16 -29.23
C GLY A 121 11.11 -13.85 -30.57
N VAL A 122 10.46 -13.17 -31.51
CA VAL A 122 10.18 -13.71 -32.87
C VAL A 122 11.25 -13.28 -33.89
N GLY A 123 12.10 -12.29 -33.56
CA GLY A 123 13.13 -11.76 -34.45
C GLY A 123 14.57 -12.24 -34.19
N GLY A 124 14.78 -13.20 -33.28
CA GLY A 124 16.09 -13.77 -32.92
C GLY A 124 16.31 -15.18 -33.44
#